data_AF-A0A741Q196-F1
#
_entry.id   AF-A0A741Q196-F1
#
_cell.length_a   1.000
_cell.length_b   1.000
_cell.length_c   1.000
_cell.angle_alpha   90.00
_cell.angle_beta   90.00
_cell.angle_gamma   90.00
#
_symmetry.space_group_name_H-M   'P 1'
#
loop_
_entity.id
_entity.type
_entity.pdbx_description
1 polymer ?
#
loop_
_entity_poly.entity_id
_entity_poly.type
_entity_poly.pdbx_seq_one_letter_code
_entity_poly.pdbx_strand_id
1 'polypeptide(L)'
;MASQPSQGDKRLCEAVLNTLLAGAAGGGIGCLFVLATVLFYELSGTGSAADWIASIANAAMAVTAILAFNAARSWLPQLKIQEGYKEAISLVNEQYIQLGADNPLTQSVEAVIQTFQVQNNDNTTATLTAHIEALNDLAVHLQAASATLQEIRQTQFRLNTYGLTIHRHYAASVANMITAFEHALQSAWWLCELLTKDASLHCQAHTPPPRYNSLNWPAITLGIKKAETAANIEAQHQNVKQYLDAMMTAHDAVFSQHPSVGHLFHYKK
;
A
#
# COMPACT_ATOMS: atom_id res chain seq x y z
N MET A 1 -15.11 -74.49 -14.14
CA MET A 1 -13.66 -74.25 -14.37
C MET A 1 -13.43 -72.74 -14.32
N ALA A 2 -13.02 -72.22 -13.16
CA ALA A 2 -12.63 -70.83 -13.02
C ALA A 2 -11.10 -70.78 -12.91
N SER A 3 -10.45 -70.15 -13.89
CA SER A 3 -9.00 -69.96 -13.94
C SER A 3 -8.56 -69.12 -12.75
N GLN A 4 -7.70 -69.66 -11.90
CA GLN A 4 -7.07 -68.89 -10.83
C GLN A 4 -6.18 -67.80 -11.44
N PRO A 5 -6.34 -66.52 -11.04
CA PRO A 5 -5.47 -65.45 -11.51
C PRO A 5 -4.05 -65.69 -11.03
N SER A 6 -3.08 -65.43 -11.92
CA SER A 6 -1.67 -65.72 -11.70
C SER A 6 -1.14 -64.93 -10.49
N GLN A 7 -0.19 -65.52 -9.78
CA GLN A 7 0.42 -64.93 -8.58
C GLN A 7 1.14 -63.58 -8.86
N GLY A 8 1.39 -63.26 -10.14
CA GLY A 8 1.94 -61.98 -10.61
C GLY A 8 0.95 -60.83 -10.53
N ASP A 9 -0.33 -61.05 -10.87
CA ASP A 9 -1.36 -60.00 -10.93
C ASP A 9 -1.67 -59.40 -9.55
N LYS A 10 -1.59 -60.24 -8.49
CA LYS A 10 -1.83 -59.80 -7.11
C LYS A 10 -0.71 -58.89 -6.58
N ARG A 11 0.55 -59.18 -6.95
CA ARG A 11 1.71 -58.37 -6.53
C ARG A 11 1.77 -57.02 -7.24
N LEU A 12 1.31 -56.97 -8.49
CA LEU A 12 1.22 -55.73 -9.27
C LEU A 12 0.15 -54.79 -8.66
N CYS A 13 -1.03 -55.32 -8.32
CA CYS A 13 -2.09 -54.55 -7.67
C CYS A 13 -1.70 -54.00 -6.30
N GLU A 14 -0.99 -54.78 -5.47
CA GLU A 14 -0.50 -54.31 -4.16
C GLU A 14 0.59 -53.23 -4.30
N ALA A 15 1.48 -53.35 -5.29
CA ALA A 15 2.49 -52.33 -5.55
C ALA A 15 1.85 -51.01 -6.04
N VAL A 16 0.89 -51.08 -6.96
CA VAL A 16 0.17 -49.90 -7.47
C VAL A 16 -0.64 -49.22 -6.37
N LEU A 17 -1.32 -49.99 -5.51
CA LEU A 17 -2.11 -49.46 -4.40
C LEU A 17 -1.24 -48.75 -3.33
N ASN A 18 -0.08 -49.32 -3.00
CA ASN A 18 0.85 -48.74 -2.03
C ASN A 18 1.53 -47.47 -2.55
N THR A 19 1.77 -47.36 -3.87
CA THR A 19 2.38 -46.18 -4.49
C THR A 19 1.38 -45.02 -4.64
N LEU A 20 0.10 -45.33 -4.85
CA LEU A 20 -1.00 -44.35 -4.87
C LEU A 20 -1.27 -43.73 -3.49
N LEU A 21 -1.10 -44.49 -2.41
CA LEU A 21 -1.34 -44.01 -1.03
C LEU A 21 -0.20 -43.10 -0.49
N ALA A 22 1.02 -43.20 -1.03
CA ALA A 22 2.17 -42.40 -0.58
C ALA A 22 2.29 -41.01 -1.24
N GLY A 23 1.40 -40.67 -2.19
CA GLY A 23 1.66 -39.65 -3.21
C GLY A 23 0.95 -38.30 -3.09
N ALA A 24 0.72 -37.75 -1.89
CA ALA A 24 0.15 -36.38 -1.79
C ALA A 24 1.17 -35.26 -2.13
N ALA A 25 2.47 -35.55 -2.07
CA ALA A 25 3.54 -34.62 -2.46
C ALA A 25 4.22 -35.01 -3.80
N GLY A 26 3.82 -36.14 -4.40
CA GLY A 26 4.53 -36.80 -5.50
C GLY A 26 3.63 -37.30 -6.62
N GLY A 27 2.44 -36.71 -6.81
CA GLY A 27 1.46 -37.16 -7.82
C GLY A 27 2.05 -37.28 -9.23
N GLY A 28 2.95 -36.37 -9.63
CA GLY A 28 3.63 -36.43 -10.93
C GLY A 28 4.59 -37.63 -11.08
N ILE A 29 5.36 -37.94 -10.04
CA ILE A 29 6.34 -39.05 -10.06
C ILE A 29 5.63 -40.40 -9.98
N GLY A 30 4.58 -40.51 -9.15
CA GLY A 30 3.75 -41.72 -9.05
C GLY A 30 3.05 -42.04 -10.36
N CYS A 31 2.42 -41.05 -11.01
CA CYS A 31 1.77 -41.23 -12.31
C CYS A 31 2.77 -41.61 -13.42
N LEU A 32 3.98 -41.04 -13.43
CA LEU A 32 5.03 -41.40 -14.37
C LEU A 32 5.54 -42.84 -14.18
N PHE A 33 5.68 -43.27 -12.94
CA PHE A 33 6.11 -44.64 -12.64
C PHE A 33 5.03 -45.63 -13.09
N VAL A 34 3.76 -45.36 -12.82
CA VAL A 34 2.63 -46.19 -13.29
C VAL A 34 2.58 -46.23 -14.82
N LEU A 35 2.68 -45.08 -15.50
CA LEU A 35 2.72 -45.03 -16.97
C LEU A 35 3.91 -45.80 -17.55
N ALA A 36 5.11 -45.63 -16.99
CA ALA A 36 6.30 -46.35 -17.44
C ALA A 36 6.16 -47.87 -17.23
N THR A 37 5.56 -48.28 -16.10
CA THR A 37 5.34 -49.71 -15.79
C THR A 37 4.30 -50.32 -16.73
N VAL A 38 3.18 -49.62 -16.99
CA VAL A 38 2.13 -50.06 -17.93
C VAL A 38 2.70 -50.15 -19.36
N LEU A 39 3.46 -49.15 -19.80
CA LEU A 39 4.10 -49.14 -21.11
C LEU A 39 5.10 -50.29 -21.27
N PHE A 40 5.95 -50.56 -20.26
CA PHE A 40 6.88 -51.70 -20.29
C PHE A 40 6.15 -53.05 -20.31
N TYR A 41 5.01 -53.16 -19.61
CA TYR A 41 4.22 -54.38 -19.56
C TYR A 41 3.52 -54.66 -20.89
N GLU A 42 2.89 -53.65 -21.50
CA GLU A 42 2.28 -53.77 -22.84
C GLU A 42 3.32 -54.07 -23.93
N LEU A 43 4.48 -53.40 -23.90
CA LEU A 43 5.62 -53.67 -24.80
C LEU A 43 6.14 -55.11 -24.75
N SER A 44 6.05 -55.77 -23.59
CA SER A 44 6.48 -57.17 -23.42
C SER A 44 5.46 -58.17 -23.98
N GLY A 45 4.20 -57.76 -24.15
CA GLY A 45 3.10 -58.62 -24.57
C GLY A 45 2.77 -58.56 -26.06
N THR A 46 2.97 -57.40 -26.71
CA THR A 46 2.58 -57.20 -28.12
C THR A 46 3.76 -56.69 -28.97
N GLY A 47 4.38 -57.59 -29.74
CA GLY A 47 5.50 -57.28 -30.63
C GLY A 47 5.12 -56.49 -31.90
N SER A 48 4.18 -55.55 -31.83
CA SER A 48 3.68 -54.76 -32.96
C SER A 48 4.38 -53.40 -33.05
N ALA A 49 4.76 -52.99 -34.27
CA ALA A 49 5.40 -51.69 -34.52
C ALA A 49 4.49 -50.50 -34.14
N ALA A 50 3.17 -50.66 -34.20
CA ALA A 50 2.21 -49.63 -33.81
C ALA A 50 2.24 -49.36 -32.30
N ASP A 51 2.42 -50.41 -31.48
CA ASP A 51 2.47 -50.30 -30.02
C ASP A 51 3.77 -49.63 -29.56
N TRP A 52 4.87 -49.89 -30.29
CA TRP A 52 6.15 -49.18 -30.11
C TRP A 52 6.03 -47.68 -30.37
N ILE A 53 5.36 -47.30 -31.47
CA ILE A 53 5.16 -45.88 -31.82
C ILE A 53 4.23 -45.19 -30.81
N ALA A 54 3.15 -45.85 -30.38
CA ALA A 54 2.25 -45.33 -29.36
C ALA A 54 2.94 -45.13 -28.00
N SER A 55 3.82 -46.07 -27.62
CA SER A 55 4.62 -45.97 -26.39
C SER A 55 5.60 -44.79 -26.41
N ILE A 56 6.30 -44.58 -27.53
CA ILE A 56 7.19 -43.43 -27.70
C ILE A 56 6.40 -42.11 -27.68
N ALA A 57 5.23 -42.06 -28.32
CA ALA A 57 4.38 -40.88 -28.31
C ALA A 57 3.87 -40.55 -26.89
N ASN A 58 3.46 -41.56 -26.12
CA ASN A 58 3.06 -41.39 -24.72
C ASN A 58 4.23 -40.94 -23.84
N ALA A 59 5.42 -41.49 -24.04
CA ALA A 59 6.63 -41.04 -23.34
C ALA A 59 6.98 -39.59 -23.69
N ALA A 60 6.90 -39.20 -24.97
CA ALA A 60 7.14 -37.83 -25.42
C ALA A 60 6.13 -36.84 -24.83
N MET A 61 4.85 -37.20 -24.77
CA MET A 61 3.82 -36.39 -24.12
C MET A 61 4.08 -36.24 -22.61
N ALA A 62 4.49 -37.31 -21.93
CA ALA A 62 4.82 -37.27 -20.51
C ALA A 62 6.01 -36.34 -20.22
N VAL A 63 7.08 -36.41 -21.03
CA VAL A 63 8.22 -35.48 -20.93
C VAL A 63 7.77 -34.04 -21.17
N THR A 64 6.94 -33.80 -22.19
CA THR A 64 6.41 -32.46 -22.50
C THR A 64 5.58 -31.91 -21.35
N ALA A 65 4.77 -32.74 -20.69
CA ALA A 65 3.98 -32.34 -19.52
C ALA A 65 4.86 -31.96 -18.32
N ILE A 66 5.96 -32.69 -18.07
CA ILE A 66 6.93 -32.34 -17.01
C ILE A 66 7.61 -31.01 -17.33
N LEU A 67 8.04 -30.81 -18.58
CA LEU A 67 8.66 -29.55 -19.01
C LEU A 67 7.68 -28.39 -18.87
N ALA A 68 6.42 -28.57 -19.26
CA ALA A 68 5.36 -27.58 -19.08
C ALA A 68 5.08 -27.29 -17.60
N PHE A 69 5.08 -28.31 -16.73
CA PHE A 69 4.91 -28.13 -15.28
C PHE A 69 6.09 -27.36 -14.66
N ASN A 70 7.33 -27.70 -15.04
CA ASN A 70 8.52 -27.00 -14.56
C ASN A 70 8.56 -25.55 -15.06
N ALA A 71 8.20 -25.34 -16.33
CA ALA A 71 8.01 -24.01 -16.90
C ALA A 71 6.96 -23.23 -16.09
N ALA A 72 5.75 -23.76 -15.92
CA ALA A 72 4.68 -23.12 -15.14
C ALA A 72 5.12 -22.77 -13.71
N ARG A 73 5.86 -23.67 -13.05
CA ARG A 73 6.41 -23.43 -11.71
C ARG A 73 7.42 -22.28 -11.68
N SER A 74 8.23 -22.12 -12.71
CA SER A 74 9.18 -21.00 -12.82
C SER A 74 8.52 -19.66 -13.19
N TRP A 75 7.35 -19.69 -13.84
CA TRP A 75 6.61 -18.49 -14.27
C TRP A 75 5.80 -17.85 -13.14
N LEU A 76 5.24 -18.64 -12.23
CA LEU A 76 4.41 -18.12 -11.12
C LEU A 76 5.15 -17.10 -10.22
N PRO A 77 6.40 -17.33 -9.79
CA PRO A 77 7.17 -16.33 -9.04
C PRO A 77 7.47 -15.08 -9.87
N GLN A 78 7.76 -15.23 -11.16
CA GLN A 78 8.05 -14.10 -12.04
C GLN A 78 6.84 -13.18 -12.19
N LEU A 79 5.64 -13.75 -12.37
CA LEU A 79 4.39 -12.97 -12.42
C LEU A 79 4.13 -12.22 -11.11
N LYS A 80 4.32 -12.88 -9.95
CA LYS A 80 4.17 -12.21 -8.65
C LYS A 80 5.13 -11.04 -8.48
N ILE A 81 6.38 -11.20 -8.90
CA ILE A 81 7.38 -10.13 -8.85
C ILE A 81 7.01 -8.98 -9.78
N GLN A 82 6.52 -9.27 -11.00
CA GLN A 82 6.08 -8.24 -11.94
C GLN A 82 4.90 -7.44 -11.41
N GLU A 83 3.87 -8.11 -10.87
CA GLU A 83 2.73 -7.41 -10.25
C GLU A 83 3.19 -6.58 -9.04
N GLY A 84 4.09 -7.12 -8.21
CA GLY A 84 4.68 -6.36 -7.11
C GLY A 84 5.42 -5.10 -7.57
N TYR A 85 6.19 -5.17 -8.66
CA TYR A 85 6.86 -3.97 -9.18
C TYR A 85 5.90 -2.94 -9.77
N LYS A 86 4.76 -3.35 -10.34
CA LYS A 86 3.71 -2.40 -10.76
C LYS A 86 3.15 -1.63 -9.57
N GLU A 87 2.86 -2.32 -8.48
CA GLU A 87 2.43 -1.69 -7.21
C GLU A 87 3.51 -0.74 -6.66
N ALA A 88 4.79 -1.12 -6.77
CA ALA A 88 5.90 -0.28 -6.31
C ALA A 88 6.07 0.98 -7.16
N ILE A 89 5.84 0.87 -8.47
CA ILE A 89 5.85 2.00 -9.40
C ILE A 89 4.69 2.95 -9.08
N SER A 90 3.47 2.42 -8.89
CA SER A 90 2.31 3.23 -8.45
C SER A 90 2.63 3.94 -7.13
N LEU A 91 3.15 3.21 -6.11
CA LEU A 91 3.54 3.80 -4.82
C LEU A 91 4.46 5.02 -4.95
N VAL A 92 5.47 4.92 -5.82
CA VAL A 92 6.45 5.99 -6.02
C VAL A 92 5.83 7.15 -6.80
N ASN A 93 5.19 6.86 -7.92
CA ASN A 93 4.74 7.86 -8.89
C ASN A 93 3.45 8.56 -8.48
N GLU A 94 2.58 7.90 -7.72
CA GLU A 94 1.27 8.43 -7.35
C GLU A 94 1.29 8.98 -5.93
N GLN A 95 1.87 8.25 -4.96
CA GLN A 95 1.82 8.66 -3.55
C GLN A 95 3.10 9.35 -3.07
N TYR A 96 4.29 8.76 -3.26
CA TYR A 96 5.52 9.38 -2.71
C TYR A 96 5.88 10.71 -3.35
N ILE A 97 5.59 10.90 -4.64
CA ILE A 97 5.86 12.18 -5.31
C ILE A 97 5.05 13.34 -4.70
N GLN A 98 3.87 13.05 -4.14
CA GLN A 98 3.03 14.06 -3.50
C GLN A 98 3.59 14.53 -2.15
N LEU A 99 4.57 13.82 -1.59
CA LEU A 99 5.22 14.16 -0.32
C LEU A 99 6.44 15.11 -0.49
N GLY A 100 6.71 15.54 -1.72
CA GLY A 100 7.78 16.49 -2.03
C GLY A 100 7.40 17.96 -1.82
N ALA A 101 8.14 18.86 -2.45
CA ALA A 101 7.98 20.31 -2.32
C ALA A 101 6.59 20.83 -2.77
N ASP A 102 5.96 20.13 -3.73
CA ASP A 102 4.64 20.49 -4.26
C ASP A 102 3.48 19.89 -3.45
N ASN A 103 3.72 19.55 -2.18
CA ASN A 103 2.70 18.96 -1.33
C ASN A 103 1.53 19.95 -1.12
N PRO A 104 0.28 19.58 -1.46
CA PRO A 104 -0.86 20.47 -1.40
C PRO A 104 -1.26 20.85 0.04
N LEU A 105 -0.87 20.06 1.04
CA LEU A 105 -1.10 20.39 2.45
C LEU A 105 -0.27 21.61 2.88
N THR A 106 0.97 21.74 2.39
CA THR A 106 1.83 22.87 2.72
C THR A 106 1.19 24.19 2.29
N GLN A 107 0.70 24.25 1.04
CA GLN A 107 0.09 25.46 0.49
C GLN A 107 -1.21 25.84 1.22
N SER A 108 -2.05 24.86 1.54
CA SER A 108 -3.31 25.10 2.26
C SER A 108 -3.10 25.52 3.71
N VAL A 109 -2.10 24.97 4.41
CA VAL A 109 -1.72 25.40 5.76
C VAL A 109 -1.24 26.86 5.77
N GLU A 110 -0.36 27.23 4.85
CA GLU A 110 0.13 28.61 4.76
C GLU A 110 -1.00 29.60 4.42
N ALA A 111 -1.88 29.24 3.48
CA ALA A 111 -3.03 30.07 3.11
C ALA A 111 -3.98 30.31 4.30
N VAL A 112 -4.28 29.27 5.10
CA VAL A 112 -5.17 29.44 6.25
C VAL A 112 -4.55 30.30 7.35
N ILE A 113 -3.24 30.22 7.55
CA ILE A 113 -2.53 31.03 8.54
C ILE A 113 -2.46 32.50 8.10
N GLN A 114 -2.22 32.75 6.82
CA GLN A 114 -2.24 34.11 6.28
C GLN A 114 -3.63 34.76 6.45
N THR A 115 -4.69 34.04 6.11
CA THR A 115 -6.06 34.54 6.30
C THR A 115 -6.42 34.73 7.77
N PHE A 116 -5.95 33.84 8.65
CA PHE A 116 -6.08 34.01 10.11
C PHE A 116 -5.40 35.30 10.59
N GLN A 117 -4.16 35.57 10.18
CA GLN A 117 -3.42 36.76 10.59
C GLN A 117 -4.13 38.04 10.15
N VAL A 118 -4.63 38.08 8.90
CA VAL A 118 -5.43 39.20 8.39
C VAL A 118 -6.72 39.37 9.20
N GLN A 119 -7.47 38.28 9.43
CA GLN A 119 -8.70 38.30 10.20
C GLN A 119 -8.48 38.76 11.65
N ASN A 120 -7.38 38.31 12.28
CA ASN A 120 -7.04 38.68 13.64
C ASN A 120 -6.71 40.18 13.75
N ASN A 121 -6.20 40.82 12.69
CA ASN A 121 -5.90 42.25 12.67
C ASN A 121 -7.13 43.11 12.35
N ASP A 122 -7.84 42.80 11.26
CA ASP A 122 -8.89 43.66 10.72
C ASP A 122 -10.27 43.36 11.31
N ASN A 123 -10.52 42.11 11.71
CA ASN A 123 -11.74 41.61 12.34
C ASN A 123 -13.03 42.08 11.64
N THR A 124 -13.06 42.02 10.30
CA THR A 124 -14.25 42.35 9.49
C THR A 124 -15.01 41.09 9.07
N THR A 125 -16.27 41.24 8.67
CA THR A 125 -17.05 40.13 8.12
C THR A 125 -16.41 39.55 6.85
N ALA A 126 -15.84 40.39 5.99
CA ALA A 126 -15.22 39.94 4.75
C ALA A 126 -13.96 39.10 5.00
N THR A 127 -13.10 39.54 5.93
CA THR A 127 -11.89 38.80 6.32
C THR A 127 -12.24 37.49 7.04
N LEU A 128 -13.36 37.45 7.79
CA LEU A 128 -13.86 36.23 8.41
C LEU A 128 -14.35 35.22 7.37
N THR A 129 -15.08 35.67 6.35
CA THR A 129 -15.53 34.80 5.25
C THR A 129 -14.34 34.19 4.51
N ALA A 130 -13.34 35.00 4.14
CA ALA A 130 -12.13 34.50 3.48
C ALA A 130 -11.37 33.48 4.36
N HIS A 131 -11.31 33.72 5.67
CA HIS A 131 -10.70 32.77 6.60
C HIS A 131 -11.46 31.44 6.69
N ILE A 132 -12.81 31.48 6.71
CA ILE A 132 -13.66 30.28 6.71
C ILE A 132 -13.50 29.49 5.40
N GLU A 133 -13.41 30.16 4.26
CA GLU A 133 -13.16 29.53 2.96
C GLU A 133 -11.80 28.79 2.97
N ALA A 134 -10.72 29.46 3.41
CA ALA A 134 -9.41 28.83 3.55
C ALA A 134 -9.40 27.65 4.54
N LEU A 135 -10.21 27.70 5.61
CA LEU A 135 -10.38 26.59 6.54
C LEU A 135 -11.06 25.37 5.90
N ASN A 136 -12.10 25.61 5.10
CA ASN A 136 -12.78 24.54 4.38
C ASN A 136 -11.83 23.88 3.36
N ASP A 137 -11.04 24.68 2.65
CA ASP A 137 -10.04 24.19 1.72
C ASP A 137 -8.96 23.36 2.44
N LEU A 138 -8.46 23.82 3.59
CA LEU A 138 -7.53 23.03 4.41
C LEU A 138 -8.16 21.69 4.84
N ALA A 139 -9.42 21.69 5.27
CA ALA A 139 -10.11 20.47 5.70
C ALA A 139 -10.22 19.44 4.55
N VAL A 140 -10.51 19.90 3.32
CA VAL A 140 -10.52 19.04 2.13
C VAL A 140 -9.14 18.44 1.86
N HIS A 141 -8.08 19.26 1.91
CA HIS A 141 -6.71 18.78 1.69
C HIS A 141 -6.24 17.82 2.79
N LEU A 142 -6.64 18.04 4.05
CA LEU A 142 -6.36 17.12 5.16
C LEU A 142 -7.01 15.75 4.96
N GLN A 143 -8.25 15.71 4.46
CA GLN A 143 -8.93 14.45 4.14
C GLN A 143 -8.23 13.71 3.00
N ALA A 144 -7.89 14.42 1.92
CA ALA A 144 -7.17 13.84 0.79
C ALA A 144 -5.80 13.29 1.24
N ALA A 145 -5.04 14.06 2.02
CA ALA A 145 -3.74 13.65 2.51
C ALA A 145 -3.81 12.46 3.50
N SER A 146 -4.86 12.37 4.31
CA SER A 146 -5.14 11.19 5.14
C SER A 146 -5.44 9.94 4.28
N ALA A 147 -6.18 10.10 3.18
CA ALA A 147 -6.43 9.02 2.24
C ALA A 147 -5.12 8.55 1.58
N THR A 148 -4.26 9.48 1.14
CA THR A 148 -2.92 9.16 0.62
C THR A 148 -2.08 8.37 1.62
N LEU A 149 -2.06 8.75 2.91
CA LEU A 149 -1.33 8.00 3.94
C LEU A 149 -1.87 6.57 4.09
N GLN A 150 -3.19 6.39 4.03
CA GLN A 150 -3.81 5.08 4.08
C GLN A 150 -3.44 4.23 2.86
N GLU A 151 -3.47 4.81 1.65
CA GLU A 151 -3.06 4.14 0.42
C GLU A 151 -1.58 3.72 0.46
N ILE A 152 -0.69 4.56 0.97
CA ILE A 152 0.72 4.22 1.19
C ILE A 152 0.83 2.97 2.05
N ARG A 153 0.14 2.94 3.20
CA ARG A 153 0.18 1.80 4.13
C ARG A 153 -0.37 0.52 3.51
N GLN A 154 -1.49 0.61 2.79
CA GLN A 154 -2.08 -0.54 2.11
C GLN A 154 -1.16 -1.07 1.01
N THR A 155 -0.55 -0.18 0.23
CA THR A 155 0.36 -0.56 -0.85
C THR A 155 1.64 -1.17 -0.29
N GLN A 156 2.23 -0.61 0.78
CA GLN A 156 3.36 -1.22 1.48
C GLN A 156 3.03 -2.62 2.02
N PHE A 157 1.81 -2.82 2.54
CA PHE A 157 1.34 -4.14 2.94
C PHE A 157 1.29 -5.11 1.75
N ARG A 158 0.71 -4.70 0.60
CA ARG A 158 0.68 -5.52 -0.63
C ARG A 158 2.10 -5.82 -1.13
N LEU A 159 3.00 -4.86 -1.14
CA LEU A 159 4.41 -5.08 -1.54
C LEU A 159 5.08 -6.14 -0.68
N ASN A 160 4.84 -6.12 0.63
CA ASN A 160 5.34 -7.13 1.54
C ASN A 160 4.78 -8.53 1.23
N THR A 161 3.52 -8.67 0.78
CA THR A 161 2.97 -9.97 0.37
C THR A 161 3.58 -10.48 -0.95
N TYR A 162 4.01 -9.57 -1.82
CA TYR A 162 4.80 -9.89 -3.02
C TYR A 162 6.29 -10.15 -2.72
N GLY A 163 6.74 -10.00 -1.48
CA GLY A 163 8.14 -10.17 -1.09
C GLY A 163 9.05 -9.00 -1.49
N LEU A 164 8.47 -7.86 -1.89
CA LEU A 164 9.21 -6.64 -2.18
C LEU A 164 9.32 -5.78 -0.93
N THR A 165 10.55 -5.37 -0.61
CA THR A 165 10.83 -4.50 0.53
C THR A 165 11.73 -3.35 0.11
N ILE A 166 11.63 -2.22 0.82
CA ILE A 166 12.48 -1.06 0.57
C ILE A 166 13.95 -1.46 0.79
N HIS A 167 14.82 -1.07 -0.13
CA HIS A 167 16.25 -1.33 -0.04
C HIS A 167 16.84 -0.65 1.19
N ARG A 168 17.78 -1.34 1.87
CA ARG A 168 18.34 -0.92 3.17
C ARG A 168 18.88 0.51 3.16
N HIS A 169 19.45 0.94 2.03
CA HIS A 169 19.98 2.29 1.86
C HIS A 169 18.91 3.38 2.03
N TYR A 170 17.68 3.14 1.56
CA TYR A 170 16.59 4.12 1.59
C TYR A 170 15.59 3.89 2.72
N ALA A 171 15.64 2.73 3.38
CA ALA A 171 14.64 2.32 4.37
C ALA A 171 14.44 3.35 5.49
N ALA A 172 15.52 3.92 6.03
CA ALA A 172 15.43 4.94 7.07
C ALA A 172 14.79 6.24 6.57
N SER A 173 15.21 6.73 5.40
CA SER A 173 14.66 7.97 4.82
C SER A 173 13.18 7.82 4.44
N VAL A 174 12.79 6.70 3.84
CA VAL A 174 11.37 6.44 3.52
C VAL A 174 10.53 6.32 4.79
N ALA A 175 11.03 5.63 5.82
CA ALA A 175 10.34 5.55 7.11
C ALA A 175 10.17 6.94 7.73
N ASN A 176 11.24 7.74 7.78
CA ASN A 176 11.21 9.11 8.29
C ASN A 176 10.24 9.99 7.50
N MET A 177 10.22 9.88 6.17
CA MET A 177 9.29 10.62 5.31
C MET A 177 7.84 10.33 5.67
N ILE A 178 7.48 9.05 5.81
CA ILE A 178 6.10 8.62 6.15
C ILE A 178 5.73 9.03 7.58
N THR A 179 6.64 8.85 8.54
CA THR A 179 6.40 9.24 9.94
C THR A 179 6.28 10.76 10.09
N ALA A 180 7.11 11.54 9.38
CA ALA A 180 7.00 13.00 9.36
C ALA A 180 5.67 13.45 8.74
N PHE A 181 5.22 12.79 7.65
CA PHE A 181 3.92 13.07 7.05
C PHE A 181 2.75 12.76 8.00
N GLU A 182 2.82 11.65 8.73
CA GLU A 182 1.82 11.31 9.75
C GLU A 182 1.75 12.35 10.88
N HIS A 183 2.91 12.80 11.38
CA HIS A 183 2.95 13.86 12.39
C HIS A 183 2.48 15.21 11.86
N ALA A 184 2.84 15.56 10.61
CA ALA A 184 2.36 16.77 9.95
C ALA A 184 0.82 16.75 9.85
N LEU A 185 0.23 15.62 9.43
CA LEU A 185 -1.22 15.46 9.35
C LEU A 185 -1.90 15.60 10.71
N GLN A 186 -1.40 14.90 11.73
CA GLN A 186 -1.96 15.00 13.08
C GLN A 186 -1.88 16.43 13.61
N SER A 187 -0.74 17.09 13.43
CA SER A 187 -0.51 18.46 13.86
C SER A 187 -1.42 19.45 13.10
N ALA A 188 -1.63 19.24 11.81
CA ALA A 188 -2.46 20.09 10.96
C ALA A 188 -3.96 19.91 11.25
N TRP A 189 -4.40 18.70 11.61
CA TRP A 189 -5.76 18.47 12.13
C TRP A 189 -6.02 19.26 13.41
N TRP A 190 -5.06 19.25 14.34
CA TRP A 190 -5.19 20.04 15.56
C TRP A 190 -5.20 21.54 15.27
N LEU A 191 -4.34 22.01 14.35
CA LEU A 191 -4.36 23.40 13.90
C LEU A 191 -5.74 23.79 13.32
N CYS A 192 -6.29 22.96 12.44
CA CYS A 192 -7.62 23.17 11.85
C CYS A 192 -8.70 23.24 12.94
N GLU A 193 -8.63 22.39 13.97
CA GLU A 193 -9.57 22.42 15.10
C GLU A 193 -9.46 23.74 15.90
N LEU A 194 -8.25 24.22 16.18
CA LEU A 194 -8.03 25.48 16.88
C LEU A 194 -8.60 26.67 16.08
N LEU A 195 -8.28 26.74 14.79
CA LEU A 195 -8.76 27.79 13.89
C LEU A 195 -10.28 27.74 13.71
N THR A 196 -10.87 26.55 13.61
CA THR A 196 -12.34 26.39 13.52
C THR A 196 -13.04 26.89 14.78
N LYS A 197 -12.47 26.60 15.97
CA LYS A 197 -12.99 27.12 17.24
C LYS A 197 -12.92 28.64 17.30
N ASP A 198 -11.80 29.21 16.85
CA ASP A 198 -11.61 30.66 16.78
C ASP A 198 -12.59 31.33 15.80
N ALA A 199 -12.70 30.80 14.58
CA ALA A 199 -13.65 31.27 13.57
C ALA A 199 -15.10 31.21 14.07
N SER A 200 -15.49 30.13 14.77
CA SER A 200 -16.82 30.01 15.39
C SER A 200 -17.07 31.10 16.43
N LEU A 201 -16.05 31.42 17.25
CA LEU A 201 -16.14 32.48 18.25
C LEU A 201 -16.28 33.85 17.59
N HIS A 202 -15.56 34.11 16.50
CA HIS A 202 -15.73 35.31 15.68
C HIS A 202 -17.14 35.41 15.07
N CYS A 203 -17.69 34.33 14.50
CA CYS A 203 -19.06 34.30 14.00
C CYS A 203 -20.10 34.64 15.08
N GLN A 204 -19.94 34.07 16.28
CA GLN A 204 -20.82 34.35 17.41
C GLN A 204 -20.68 35.80 17.89
N ALA A 205 -19.46 36.35 17.90
CA ALA A 205 -19.21 37.72 18.31
C ALA A 205 -19.83 38.77 17.35
N HIS A 206 -19.89 38.46 16.05
CA HIS A 206 -20.56 39.29 15.05
C HIS A 206 -22.09 39.17 15.08
N THR A 207 -22.64 38.22 15.83
CA THR A 207 -24.09 38.03 15.95
C THR A 207 -24.64 38.90 17.09
N PRO A 208 -25.71 39.69 16.87
CA PRO A 208 -26.29 40.50 17.94
C PRO A 208 -26.78 39.62 19.09
N PRO A 209 -26.60 40.04 20.36
CA PRO A 209 -27.10 39.26 21.48
C PRO A 209 -28.63 39.16 21.44
N PRO A 210 -29.22 38.02 21.79
CA PRO A 210 -30.68 37.78 21.69
C PRO A 210 -31.50 38.67 22.62
N ARG A 211 -30.88 39.32 23.61
CA ARG A 211 -31.51 40.30 24.49
C ARG A 211 -30.75 41.62 24.43
N TYR A 212 -31.50 42.72 24.34
CA TYR A 212 -30.99 44.10 24.23
C TYR A 212 -29.98 44.49 25.32
N ASN A 213 -30.04 43.86 26.50
CA ASN A 213 -29.15 44.13 27.64
C ASN A 213 -28.19 42.96 28.00
N SER A 214 -28.07 41.93 27.15
CA SER A 214 -27.13 40.84 27.44
C SER A 214 -25.73 41.15 26.92
N LEU A 215 -24.71 40.80 27.71
CA LEU A 215 -23.31 40.90 27.33
C LEU A 215 -23.01 39.96 26.15
N ASN A 216 -22.30 40.47 25.16
CA ASN A 216 -21.73 39.65 24.08
C ASN A 216 -20.48 38.93 24.61
N TRP A 217 -20.70 37.85 25.35
CA TRP A 217 -19.63 37.02 25.93
C TRP A 217 -18.60 36.55 24.89
N PRO A 218 -18.97 36.13 23.66
CA PRO A 218 -18.02 35.83 22.60
C PRO A 218 -17.06 36.99 22.29
N ALA A 219 -17.58 38.21 22.10
CA ALA A 219 -16.76 39.38 21.82
C ALA A 219 -15.81 39.74 22.98
N ILE A 220 -16.28 39.61 24.23
CA ILE A 220 -15.45 39.82 25.42
C ILE A 220 -14.34 38.77 25.49
N THR A 221 -14.67 37.50 25.23
CA THR A 221 -13.71 36.39 25.25
C THR A 221 -12.61 36.58 24.20
N LEU A 222 -12.98 37.00 22.98
CA LEU A 222 -12.02 37.37 21.94
C LEU A 222 -11.09 38.47 22.41
N GLY A 223 -11.64 39.55 22.98
CA GLY A 223 -10.83 40.67 23.49
C GLY A 223 -9.82 40.26 24.57
N ILE A 224 -10.21 39.37 25.50
CA ILE A 224 -9.35 38.92 26.60
C ILE A 224 -8.29 37.93 26.12
N LYS A 225 -8.67 36.97 25.27
CA LYS A 225 -7.82 35.83 24.90
C LYS A 225 -7.08 35.99 23.58
N LYS A 226 -7.27 37.10 22.85
CA LYS A 226 -6.70 37.32 21.51
C LYS A 226 -5.22 36.94 21.39
N ALA A 227 -4.38 37.47 22.28
CA ALA A 227 -2.94 37.25 22.24
C ALA A 227 -2.56 35.80 22.57
N GLU A 228 -3.24 35.18 23.54
CA GLU A 228 -3.03 33.78 23.93
C GLU A 228 -3.44 32.84 22.79
N THR A 229 -4.62 33.05 22.20
CA THR A 229 -5.11 32.26 21.06
C THR A 229 -4.17 32.38 19.87
N ALA A 230 -3.74 33.59 19.51
CA ALA A 230 -2.79 33.81 18.41
C ALA A 230 -1.45 33.12 18.67
N ALA A 231 -0.90 33.22 19.89
CA ALA A 231 0.35 32.55 20.25
C ALA A 231 0.23 31.02 20.18
N ASN A 232 -0.91 30.45 20.61
CA ASN A 232 -1.14 29.01 20.54
C ASN A 232 -1.28 28.51 19.09
N ILE A 233 -2.01 29.25 18.24
CA ILE A 233 -2.17 28.94 16.82
C ILE A 233 -0.81 29.02 16.10
N GLU A 234 -0.02 30.07 16.37
CA GLU A 234 1.30 30.23 15.78
C GLU A 234 2.26 29.12 16.22
N ALA A 235 2.29 28.78 17.51
CA ALA A 235 3.09 27.65 18.01
C ALA A 235 2.71 26.34 17.31
N GLN A 236 1.41 26.11 17.09
CA GLN A 236 0.94 24.93 16.41
C GLN A 236 1.25 24.94 14.90
N HIS A 237 1.22 26.10 14.24
CA HIS A 237 1.69 26.25 12.86
C HIS A 237 3.17 25.92 12.74
N GLN A 238 4.02 26.39 13.65
CA GLN A 238 5.45 26.04 13.66
C GLN A 238 5.68 24.54 13.80
N ASN A 239 4.87 23.84 14.62
CA ASN A 239 4.92 22.38 14.71
C ASN A 239 4.58 21.71 13.37
N VAL A 240 3.51 22.15 12.70
CA VAL A 240 3.13 21.62 11.37
C VAL A 240 4.26 21.82 10.37
N LYS A 241 4.80 23.04 10.33
CA LYS A 241 5.89 23.41 9.43
C LYS A 241 7.14 22.55 9.66
N GLN A 242 7.54 22.34 10.91
CA GLN A 242 8.68 21.49 11.25
C GLN A 242 8.51 20.06 10.71
N TYR A 243 7.32 19.48 10.82
CA TYR A 243 7.07 18.14 10.30
C TYR A 243 7.00 18.09 8.77
N LEU A 244 6.44 19.11 8.12
CA LEU A 244 6.45 19.22 6.65
C LEU A 244 7.89 19.39 6.13
N ASP A 245 8.72 20.20 6.77
CA ASP A 245 10.13 20.38 6.41
C ASP A 245 10.93 19.07 6.59
N ALA A 246 10.67 18.33 7.67
CA ALA A 246 11.27 17.02 7.89
C ALA A 246 10.85 15.99 6.83
N MET A 247 9.57 16.01 6.43
CA MET A 247 9.04 15.18 5.36
C MET A 247 9.73 15.49 4.03
N MET A 248 9.81 16.76 3.64
CA MET A 248 10.45 17.21 2.40
C MET A 248 11.95 16.86 2.39
N THR A 249 12.65 17.08 3.50
CA THR A 249 14.07 16.71 3.63
C THR A 249 14.28 15.22 3.45
N ALA A 250 13.42 14.39 4.04
CA ALA A 250 13.49 12.94 3.90
C ALA A 250 13.12 12.47 2.48
N HIS A 251 12.14 13.13 1.85
CA HIS A 251 11.79 12.93 0.44
C HIS A 251 13.00 13.22 -0.47
N ASP A 252 13.63 14.37 -0.31
CA ASP A 252 14.78 14.76 -1.12
C ASP A 252 15.97 13.82 -0.90
N ALA A 253 16.18 13.33 0.32
CA ALA A 253 17.19 12.31 0.60
C ALA A 253 16.96 10.99 -0.16
N VAL A 254 15.71 10.67 -0.51
CA VAL A 254 15.37 9.49 -1.33
C VAL A 254 15.46 9.83 -2.82
N PHE A 255 14.88 10.95 -3.25
CA PHE A 255 14.59 11.20 -4.67
C PHE A 255 15.57 12.13 -5.38
N SER A 256 16.46 12.83 -4.68
CA SER A 256 17.49 13.69 -5.30
C SER A 256 18.44 12.93 -6.22
N GLN A 257 18.65 11.64 -5.97
CA GLN A 257 19.48 10.77 -6.81
C GLN A 257 18.69 10.10 -7.94
N HIS A 258 17.40 10.38 -8.07
CA HIS A 258 16.46 9.75 -9.01
C HIS A 258 16.60 8.22 -9.08
N PRO A 259 16.53 7.50 -7.93
CA PRO A 259 16.68 6.05 -7.94
C PRO A 259 15.55 5.41 -8.75
N SER A 260 15.91 4.47 -9.63
CA SER A 260 14.90 3.62 -10.26
C SER A 260 14.14 2.81 -9.20
N VAL A 261 12.90 2.43 -9.49
CA VAL A 261 12.07 1.62 -8.57
C VAL A 261 12.77 0.30 -8.19
N GLY A 262 13.51 -0.31 -9.12
CA GLY A 262 14.31 -1.52 -8.84
C GLY A 262 15.56 -1.28 -7.95
N HIS A 263 15.97 -0.03 -7.75
CA HIS A 263 16.98 0.34 -6.75
C HIS A 263 16.34 0.72 -5.41
N LEU A 264 15.12 1.25 -5.44
CA LEU A 264 14.37 1.61 -4.24
C LEU A 264 13.79 0.37 -3.53
N PHE A 265 13.36 -0.63 -4.29
CA PHE A 265 12.80 -1.89 -3.78
C PHE A 265 13.63 -3.08 -4.23
N HIS A 266 13.73 -4.09 -3.37
CA HIS A 266 14.36 -5.36 -3.69
C HIS A 266 13.48 -6.54 -3.27
N TYR A 267 13.62 -7.63 -4.01
CA TYR A 267 12.96 -8.89 -3.70
C TYR A 267 13.69 -9.64 -2.59
N LYS A 268 12.99 -9.97 -1.52
CA LYS A 268 13.50 -10.80 -0.43
C LYS A 268 13.49 -12.25 -0.92
N LYS A 269 14.69 -12.79 -1.16
CA LYS A 269 14.89 -14.21 -1.48
C LYS A 269 14.55 -15.11 -0.29
#